data_AF-Q98EX4-F1
#
_entry.id   AF-Q98EX4-F1
#
_cell.length_a   1.000
_cell.length_b   1.000
_cell.length_c   1.000
_cell.angle_alpha   90.00
_cell.angle_beta   90.00
_cell.angle_gamma   90.00
#
_symmetry.space_group_name_H-M   'P 1'
#
loop_
_entity.id
_entity.type
_entity.pdbx_description
1 polymer ?
#
loop_
_entity_poly.entity_id
_entity_poly.type
_entity_poly.pdbx_seq_one_letter_code
_entity_poly.pdbx_strand_id
1 'polypeptide(L)'
;MAKHLWKPGVSGNPSGRPKTPEEVKEMLRALTPKAVQRLGEALDGDDQKLRVTAAQEILNRTLGKPHATFDVRATVDNSHAHLQALVSLTALAASPKVAKVLTVDATPALPTPLTIESDS
;
A
#
# COMPACT_ATOMS: atom_id res chain seq x y z
N MET A 1 -32.71 -19.21 -12.70
CA MET A 1 -31.25 -19.20 -12.91
C MET A 1 -30.66 -18.05 -12.11
N ALA A 2 -29.80 -18.31 -11.13
CA ALA A 2 -29.26 -17.28 -10.26
C ALA A 2 -28.20 -16.46 -11.00
N LYS A 3 -28.47 -15.16 -11.18
CA LYS A 3 -27.58 -14.16 -11.79
C LYS A 3 -26.40 -13.94 -10.84
N HIS A 4 -25.19 -14.30 -11.26
CA HIS A 4 -23.98 -14.10 -10.47
C HIS A 4 -23.72 -12.60 -10.33
N LEU A 5 -24.10 -12.02 -9.19
CA LEU A 5 -23.83 -10.61 -8.88
C LEU A 5 -22.36 -10.50 -8.48
N TRP A 6 -21.52 -10.08 -9.43
CA TRP A 6 -20.17 -9.62 -9.14
C TRP A 6 -20.24 -8.45 -8.15
N LYS A 7 -19.59 -8.59 -6.98
CA LYS A 7 -19.56 -7.55 -5.95
C LYS A 7 -18.33 -6.65 -6.19
N PRO A 8 -18.50 -5.38 -6.58
CA PRO A 8 -17.38 -4.45 -6.74
C PRO A 8 -16.63 -4.32 -5.40
N GLY A 9 -15.30 -4.37 -5.46
CA GLY A 9 -14.43 -4.29 -4.27
C GLY A 9 -14.14 -5.63 -3.57
N VAL A 10 -14.79 -6.73 -3.98
CA VAL A 10 -14.47 -8.07 -3.48
C VAL A 10 -13.72 -8.84 -4.57
N SER A 11 -12.43 -9.11 -4.34
CA SER A 11 -11.68 -10.04 -5.17
C SER A 11 -12.44 -11.37 -5.23
N GLY A 12 -12.69 -11.88 -6.45
CA GLY A 12 -13.30 -13.21 -6.64
C GLY A 12 -12.45 -14.35 -6.06
N ASN A 13 -11.19 -14.06 -5.70
CA ASN A 13 -10.34 -14.93 -4.92
C ASN A 13 -9.75 -14.15 -3.73
N PRO A 14 -10.46 -14.05 -2.60
CA PRO A 14 -10.01 -13.29 -1.44
C PRO A 14 -8.71 -13.84 -0.80
N SER A 15 -8.36 -15.11 -1.06
CA SER A 15 -7.13 -15.75 -0.56
C SER A 15 -5.95 -15.67 -1.54
N GLY A 16 -6.16 -15.10 -2.74
CA GLY A 16 -5.15 -15.07 -3.79
C GLY A 16 -4.75 -16.47 -4.30
N ARG A 17 -3.70 -16.54 -5.12
CA ARG A 17 -3.19 -17.84 -5.60
C ARG A 17 -2.75 -18.66 -4.39
N PRO A 18 -3.30 -19.87 -4.18
CA PRO A 18 -2.89 -20.70 -3.04
C PRO A 18 -1.38 -20.94 -3.10
N LYS A 19 -0.72 -20.75 -1.95
CA LYS A 19 0.72 -20.91 -1.84
C LYS A 19 1.06 -22.37 -2.12
N THR A 20 2.07 -22.61 -2.96
CA THR A 20 2.57 -23.97 -3.21
C THR A 20 2.96 -24.61 -1.87
N PRO A 21 2.49 -25.84 -1.57
CA PRO A 21 2.86 -26.57 -0.36
C PRO A 21 4.39 -26.66 -0.23
N GLU A 22 4.90 -26.57 0.99
CA GLU A 22 6.35 -26.52 1.22
C GLU A 22 7.03 -27.84 0.83
N GLU A 23 6.36 -28.97 1.09
CA GLU A 23 6.78 -30.31 0.66
C GLU A 23 7.05 -30.38 -0.85
N VAL A 24 6.17 -29.82 -1.68
CA VAL A 24 6.35 -29.80 -3.14
C VAL A 24 7.58 -28.98 -3.53
N LYS A 25 7.85 -27.86 -2.83
CA LYS A 25 9.06 -27.06 -3.11
C LYS A 25 10.33 -27.81 -2.73
N GLU A 26 10.32 -28.54 -1.63
CA GLU A 26 11.44 -29.38 -1.21
C GLU A 26 11.72 -30.49 -2.22
N MET A 27 10.68 -31.18 -2.69
CA MET A 27 10.81 -32.17 -3.77
C MET A 27 11.40 -31.57 -5.05
N LEU A 28 10.92 -30.38 -5.46
CA LEU A 28 11.45 -29.69 -6.64
C LEU A 28 12.91 -29.23 -6.46
N ARG A 29 13.28 -28.75 -5.27
CA ARG A 29 14.67 -28.42 -4.93
C ARG A 29 15.56 -29.66 -5.02
N ALA A 30 15.12 -30.79 -4.49
CA ALA A 30 15.85 -32.05 -4.56
C ALA A 30 16.03 -32.56 -6.00
N LEU A 31 15.08 -32.30 -6.90
CA LEU A 31 15.17 -32.68 -8.32
C LEU A 31 16.04 -31.73 -9.17
N THR A 32 16.38 -30.56 -8.65
CA THR A 32 17.11 -29.53 -9.41
C THR A 32 18.46 -30.02 -9.96
N PRO A 33 19.32 -30.74 -9.21
CA PRO A 33 20.59 -31.25 -9.74
C PRO A 33 20.40 -32.20 -10.93
N LYS A 34 19.40 -33.09 -10.84
CA LYS A 34 19.06 -34.02 -11.92
C LYS A 34 18.55 -33.27 -13.16
N ALA A 35 17.75 -32.23 -12.97
CA ALA A 35 17.26 -31.42 -14.08
C ALA A 35 18.41 -30.69 -14.81
N VAL A 36 19.38 -30.15 -14.07
CA VAL A 36 20.57 -29.51 -14.65
C VAL A 36 21.41 -30.50 -15.46
N GLN A 37 21.60 -31.72 -14.95
CA GLN A 37 22.30 -32.77 -15.70
C GLN A 37 21.60 -33.09 -17.02
N ARG A 38 20.27 -33.20 -17.02
CA ARG A 38 19.48 -33.43 -18.24
C ARG A 38 19.59 -32.29 -19.25
N LEU A 39 19.69 -31.04 -18.79
CA LEU A 39 19.95 -29.91 -19.69
C LEU A 39 21.33 -30.00 -20.33
N GLY A 40 22.35 -30.48 -19.59
CA GLY A 40 23.68 -30.77 -20.14
C GLY A 40 23.63 -31.84 -21.23
N GLU A 41 23.01 -32.98 -20.94
CA GLU A 41 22.81 -34.05 -21.94
C GLU A 41 22.03 -33.56 -23.18
N ALA A 42 21.06 -32.68 -22.98
CA ALA A 42 20.29 -32.08 -24.07
C ALA A 42 21.12 -31.14 -24.96
N LEU A 43 22.23 -30.58 -24.48
CA LEU A 43 23.17 -29.80 -25.30
C LEU A 43 24.02 -30.68 -26.21
N ASP A 44 24.35 -31.89 -25.77
CA ASP A 44 25.17 -32.85 -26.51
C ASP A 44 24.35 -33.70 -27.50
N GLY A 45 23.01 -33.64 -27.41
CA GLY A 45 22.11 -34.39 -28.27
C GLY A 45 22.01 -33.87 -29.72
N ASP A 46 21.35 -34.64 -30.58
CA ASP A 46 21.23 -34.34 -32.01
C ASP A 46 20.09 -33.38 -32.38
N ASP A 47 19.08 -33.23 -31.51
CA ASP A 47 17.96 -32.32 -31.78
C ASP A 47 18.37 -30.86 -31.58
N GLN A 48 18.51 -30.16 -32.71
CA GLN A 48 18.89 -28.75 -32.74
C GLN A 48 17.92 -27.84 -31.96
N LYS A 49 16.61 -28.11 -31.96
CA LYS A 49 15.65 -27.29 -31.22
C LYS A 49 15.81 -27.48 -29.72
N LEU A 50 16.01 -28.73 -29.30
CA LEU A 50 16.22 -29.06 -27.91
C LEU A 50 17.52 -28.45 -27.38
N ARG A 51 18.61 -28.51 -28.16
CA ARG A 51 19.89 -27.86 -27.82
C ARG A 51 19.75 -26.36 -27.60
N VAL A 52 19.12 -25.65 -28.53
CA VAL A 52 18.92 -24.20 -28.41
C VAL A 52 18.08 -23.86 -27.18
N THR A 53 17.04 -24.65 -26.91
CA THR A 53 16.17 -24.45 -25.74
C THR A 53 16.94 -24.68 -24.43
N ALA A 54 17.73 -25.76 -24.36
CA ALA A 54 18.57 -26.07 -23.20
C ALA A 54 19.61 -24.97 -22.95
N ALA A 55 20.28 -24.50 -24.00
CA ALA A 55 21.25 -23.41 -23.91
C ALA A 55 20.57 -22.12 -23.40
N GLN A 56 19.41 -21.78 -23.95
CA GLN A 56 18.67 -20.59 -23.55
C GLN A 56 18.26 -20.62 -22.08
N GLU A 57 17.75 -21.75 -21.58
CA GLU A 57 17.38 -21.89 -20.16
C GLU A 57 18.58 -21.79 -19.21
N ILE A 58 19.72 -22.38 -19.58
CA ILE A 58 20.97 -22.27 -18.80
C ILE A 58 21.44 -20.81 -18.73
N LEU A 59 21.44 -20.12 -19.88
CA LEU A 59 21.85 -18.71 -19.95
C LEU A 59 20.90 -17.80 -19.16
N ASN A 60 19.59 -18.01 -19.28
CA ASN A 60 18.59 -17.24 -18.53
C ASN A 60 18.74 -17.38 -17.02
N ARG A 61 19.23 -18.54 -16.52
CA ARG A 61 19.43 -18.77 -15.08
C ARG A 61 20.71 -18.16 -14.53
N THR A 62 21.75 -18.09 -15.36
CA THR A 62 23.10 -17.62 -15.00
C THR A 62 23.27 -16.12 -15.23
N LEU A 63 22.81 -15.63 -16.37
CA LEU A 63 22.92 -14.23 -16.78
C LEU A 63 21.64 -13.42 -16.48
N GLY A 64 20.55 -14.12 -16.16
CA GLY A 64 19.23 -13.50 -16.01
C GLY A 64 18.51 -13.30 -17.34
N LYS A 65 17.25 -12.89 -17.26
CA LYS A 65 16.48 -12.46 -18.44
C LYS A 65 16.71 -10.96 -18.68
N PRO A 66 16.71 -10.51 -19.94
CA PRO A 66 16.80 -9.09 -20.26
C PRO A 66 15.70 -8.31 -19.54
N HIS A 67 16.03 -7.12 -19.03
CA HIS A 67 15.11 -6.28 -18.29
C HIS A 67 13.94 -5.85 -19.18
N ALA A 68 12.73 -6.31 -18.86
CA ALA A 68 11.53 -5.90 -19.56
C ALA A 68 11.13 -4.49 -19.09
N THR A 69 11.20 -3.52 -19.99
CA THR A 69 10.65 -2.19 -19.75
C THR A 69 9.13 -2.23 -19.92
N PHE A 70 8.39 -1.95 -18.85
CA PHE A 70 6.94 -1.79 -18.90
C PHE A 70 6.60 -0.30 -18.82
N ASP A 71 5.78 0.18 -19.75
CA ASP A 71 5.22 1.53 -19.68
C ASP A 71 3.98 1.50 -18.78
N VAL A 72 4.11 2.03 -17.56
CA VAL A 72 3.00 2.13 -16.60
C VAL A 72 2.36 3.50 -16.77
N ARG A 73 1.31 3.56 -17.58
CA ARG A 73 0.47 4.76 -17.71
C ARG A 73 -0.55 4.80 -16.58
N ALA A 74 -0.18 5.39 -15.44
CA ALA A 74 -1.12 5.64 -14.36
C ALA A 74 -1.97 6.88 -14.68
N THR A 75 -3.27 6.69 -14.92
CA THR A 75 -4.24 7.78 -14.92
C THR A 75 -4.57 8.11 -13.46
N VAL A 76 -3.86 9.07 -12.88
CA VAL A 76 -4.14 9.53 -11.51
C VAL A 76 -5.37 10.43 -11.54
N ASP A 77 -6.49 9.92 -11.02
CA ASP A 77 -7.70 10.73 -10.86
C ASP A 77 -7.59 11.62 -9.61
N ASN A 78 -6.86 12.74 -9.75
CA ASN A 78 -6.70 13.75 -8.69
C ASN A 78 -8.03 14.44 -8.31
N SER A 79 -9.08 14.28 -9.12
CA SER A 79 -10.37 14.94 -8.87
C SER A 79 -11.04 14.39 -7.61
N HIS A 80 -10.91 13.09 -7.34
CA HIS A 80 -11.55 12.45 -6.19
C HIS A 80 -10.95 12.89 -4.85
N ALA A 81 -9.63 13.00 -4.77
CA ALA A 81 -8.93 13.46 -3.57
C ALA A 81 -9.28 14.92 -3.24
N HIS A 82 -9.38 15.77 -4.27
CA HIS A 82 -9.77 17.17 -4.10
C HIS A 82 -11.21 17.33 -3.59
N LEU A 83 -12.16 16.57 -4.16
CA LEU A 83 -13.56 16.59 -3.72
C LEU A 83 -13.71 16.13 -2.27
N GLN A 84 -12.99 15.08 -1.85
CA GLN A 84 -13.01 14.62 -0.46
C GLN A 84 -12.48 15.68 0.52
N ALA A 85 -11.41 16.39 0.15
CA ALA A 85 -10.87 17.47 0.99
C ALA A 85 -11.91 18.59 1.20
N LEU A 86 -12.61 19.02 0.13
CA LEU A 86 -13.65 20.04 0.24
C LEU A 86 -14.81 19.60 1.16
N VAL A 87 -15.26 18.35 1.04
CA VAL A 87 -16.32 17.80 1.90
C VAL A 87 -15.89 17.75 3.38
N SER A 88 -14.62 17.44 3.65
CA SER A 88 -14.12 17.44 5.03
C SER A 88 -14.06 18.84 5.65
N LEU A 89 -13.71 19.87 4.87
CA LEU A 89 -13.70 21.26 5.32
C LEU A 89 -15.09 21.79 5.64
N THR A 90 -16.10 21.45 4.82
CA THR A 90 -17.48 21.84 5.09
C THR A 90 -18.02 21.17 6.35
N ALA A 91 -17.70 19.89 6.58
CA ALA A 91 -18.07 19.19 7.80
C ALA A 91 -17.45 19.82 9.06
N LEU A 92 -16.18 20.28 8.98
CA LEU A 92 -15.52 20.97 10.08
C LEU A 92 -16.14 22.34 10.38
N ALA A 93 -16.52 23.08 9.33
CA ALA A 93 -17.12 24.40 9.45
C ALA A 93 -18.56 24.36 10.02
N ALA A 94 -19.27 23.24 9.85
CA ALA A 94 -20.64 23.06 10.31
C ALA A 94 -20.78 22.72 11.81
N SER A 95 -19.68 22.56 12.56
CA SER A 95 -19.74 22.25 13.99
C SER A 95 -19.70 23.53 14.84
N PRO A 96 -20.83 23.98 15.44
CA PRO A 96 -20.82 25.17 16.28
C PRO A 96 -20.12 24.86 17.61
N LYS A 97 -19.01 25.54 17.89
CA LYS A 97 -18.38 25.50 19.22
C LYS A 97 -19.30 26.24 20.20
N VAL A 98 -19.98 25.50 21.09
CA VAL A 98 -20.69 26.08 22.23
C VAL A 98 -19.63 26.60 23.22
N ALA A 99 -19.36 27.91 23.19
CA ALA A 99 -18.48 28.56 24.15
C ALA A 99 -19.16 28.57 25.53
N LYS A 100 -18.62 27.82 26.48
CA LYS A 100 -19.08 27.84 27.88
C LYS A 100 -18.64 29.16 28.51
N VAL A 101 -19.58 30.08 28.68
CA VAL A 101 -19.37 31.35 29.39
C VAL A 101 -19.08 31.04 30.85
N LEU A 102 -17.89 31.39 31.33
CA LEU A 102 -17.52 31.32 32.74
C LEU A 102 -17.81 32.70 33.35
N THR A 103 -18.88 32.82 34.12
CA THR A 103 -19.20 34.03 34.88
C THR A 103 -18.40 34.04 36.18
N VAL A 104 -17.58 35.06 36.38
CA VAL A 104 -16.85 35.29 37.64
C VAL A 104 -17.45 36.52 38.29
N ASP A 105 -18.11 36.35 39.44
CA ASP A 105 -18.58 37.45 40.27
C ASP A 105 -17.39 38.05 41.03
N ALA A 106 -17.08 39.32 40.74
CA ALA A 106 -16.09 40.09 41.48
C ALA A 106 -16.79 41.01 42.49
N THR A 107 -16.68 40.69 43.77
CA THR A 107 -17.10 41.57 44.87
C THR A 107 -16.09 42.73 45.00
N PRO A 108 -16.50 44.00 44.88
CA PRO A 108 -15.57 45.11 44.98
C PRO A 108 -15.24 45.43 46.44
N ALA A 109 -13.95 45.44 46.79
CA ALA A 109 -13.47 45.93 48.08
C ALA A 109 -13.47 47.47 48.10
N LEU A 110 -14.04 48.06 49.15
CA LEU A 110 -14.14 49.51 49.34
C LEU A 110 -12.75 50.16 49.53
N PRO A 111 -12.49 51.35 48.97
CA PRO A 111 -11.22 52.04 49.13
C PRO A 111 -11.09 52.65 50.54
N THR A 112 -9.93 52.42 51.18
CA THR A 112 -9.52 53.11 52.41
C THR A 112 -9.15 54.57 52.10
N PRO A 113 -9.56 55.56 52.93
CA PRO A 113 -9.23 56.96 52.69
C PRO A 113 -7.75 57.24 52.99
N LEU A 114 -7.05 57.87 52.06
CA LEU A 114 -5.68 58.39 52.26
C LEU A 114 -5.75 59.77 52.91
N THR A 115 -5.31 59.84 54.16
CA THR A 115 -4.99 61.08 54.87
C THR A 115 -3.72 61.69 54.26
N ILE A 116 -3.79 62.92 53.78
CA ILE A 116 -2.62 63.73 53.45
C ILE A 116 -2.73 65.03 54.25
N GLU A 117 -1.88 65.15 55.26
CA GLU A 117 -1.65 66.39 56.03
C GLU A 117 -0.59 67.26 55.35
N SER A 118 -0.65 68.56 55.66
CA SER A 118 0.47 69.51 55.74
C SER A 118 1.04 70.03 54.39
N ASP A 119 1.28 71.32 54.13
CA ASP A 119 1.21 72.57 54.91
C ASP A 119 1.64 73.73 53.96
N SER A 120 1.41 74.98 54.39
CA SER A 120 1.75 76.29 53.79
C SER A 120 0.66 77.03 53.00
#